data_AF-H2LJJ4-F1
#
_entry.id   AF-H2LJJ4-F1
#
_cell.length_a   1.000
_cell.length_b   1.000
_cell.length_c   1.000
_cell.angle_alpha   90.00
_cell.angle_beta   90.00
_cell.angle_gamma   90.00
#
_symmetry.space_group_name_H-M   'P 1'
#
loop_
_entity.id
_entity.type
_entity.pdbx_description
1 polymer ?
#
loop_
_entity_poly.entity_id
_entity_poly.type
_entity_poly.pdbx_seq_one_letter_code
_entity_poly.pdbx_strand_id
1 'polypeptide(L)'
;MHQRPNWIEVKDDGEWDFNWCDVGWLRENFDHAYMEEHVRINHFRNHYELTRKNLMVKNLKRFQKNLEKDMGRTEASKCDFFPSTYAMPSEYHLFVEEFNRNPGSTWIMKPVAKSQGKGIFLFRKLKDIIDWKKDRSRSEEQKDAAHLDSYVVQRYIENPYLINGRKFDLRVYVLVTSYVPLKVWLYRDGFARFSSSRFSLSTIDDKYMHLTNVSVQKTAPDYDPEKGCKWQMQQLRRYLTAKYGREVVETLFGDMDNIIIRSLQSVQKVIINDKHCFELYGYDILLDHNLKPWLIEVNASPSHAPSSQEDYEMKYGLLEDTLNVVDMEGRLTGQEKRVGGFDLMWNDGPVYTEDLNLQTFGSLSFTANTHLGCVNDREKNLRQLLKPFPLQKKI
;
A
#
# COMPACT_ATOMS: atom_id res chain seq x y z
N MET A 1 -6.69 -8.65 19.27
CA MET A 1 -5.41 -8.77 20.00
C MET A 1 -5.66 -9.11 21.47
N HIS A 2 -6.55 -10.05 21.80
CA HIS A 2 -7.07 -10.20 23.17
C HIS A 2 -6.12 -10.85 24.19
N GLN A 3 -4.80 -10.83 24.01
CA GLN A 3 -3.79 -11.01 25.08
C GLN A 3 -2.40 -11.11 24.47
N ARG A 4 -1.83 -9.97 24.04
CA ARG A 4 -0.36 -9.90 24.00
C ARG A 4 0.11 -9.95 25.46
N PRO A 5 1.02 -10.86 25.86
CA PRO A 5 1.46 -10.94 27.25
C PRO A 5 1.97 -9.58 27.75
N ASN A 6 1.58 -9.19 28.96
CA ASN A 6 1.90 -7.89 29.60
C ASN A 6 1.20 -6.65 29.01
N TRP A 7 0.26 -6.81 28.07
CA TRP A 7 -0.57 -5.71 27.59
C TRP A 7 -1.93 -5.74 28.28
N ILE A 8 -2.37 -4.59 28.78
CA ILE A 8 -3.65 -4.42 29.46
C ILE A 8 -4.47 -3.40 28.66
N GLU A 9 -5.68 -3.79 28.29
CA GLU A 9 -6.62 -2.89 27.62
C GLU A 9 -7.12 -1.83 28.61
N VAL A 10 -6.90 -0.57 28.29
CA VAL A 10 -7.40 0.57 29.07
C VAL A 10 -8.90 0.74 28.78
N LYS A 11 -9.73 0.78 29.83
CA LYS A 11 -11.20 0.80 29.70
C LYS A 11 -11.85 2.19 29.90
N ASP A 12 -11.11 3.14 30.48
CA ASP A 12 -11.57 4.49 30.85
C ASP A 12 -10.66 5.57 30.22
N ASP A 13 -10.90 6.86 30.47
CA ASP A 13 -10.06 8.01 30.06
C ASP A 13 -8.68 8.06 30.77
N GLY A 14 -8.13 6.90 31.13
CA GLY A 14 -6.83 6.76 31.79
C GLY A 14 -5.66 6.98 30.84
N GLU A 15 -4.46 7.09 31.43
CA GLU A 15 -3.21 7.12 30.69
C GLU A 15 -3.01 5.82 29.89
N TRP A 16 -2.43 5.92 28.70
CA TRP A 16 -2.17 4.80 27.82
C TRP A 16 -0.79 4.93 27.19
N ASP A 17 -0.03 3.84 27.16
CA ASP A 17 1.26 3.77 26.48
C ASP A 17 1.11 3.65 24.95
N PHE A 18 -0.04 3.13 24.51
CA PHE A 18 -0.28 2.81 23.10
C PHE A 18 -1.74 3.03 22.73
N ASN A 19 -1.95 3.74 21.62
CA ASN A 19 -3.28 3.93 21.07
C ASN A 19 -3.32 3.50 19.60
N TRP A 20 -4.00 2.38 19.33
CA TRP A 20 -4.38 1.99 17.98
C TRP A 20 -5.68 2.70 17.59
N CYS A 21 -5.56 3.94 17.15
CA CYS A 21 -6.70 4.79 16.85
C CYS A 21 -7.11 4.70 15.37
N ASP A 22 -8.35 5.12 15.10
CA ASP A 22 -8.77 5.43 13.74
C ASP A 22 -8.42 6.87 13.35
N VAL A 23 -8.50 7.15 12.05
CA VAL A 23 -8.16 8.46 11.46
C VAL A 23 -9.07 9.60 11.97
N GLY A 24 -10.31 9.29 12.35
CA GLY A 24 -11.24 10.27 12.94
C GLY A 24 -10.77 10.69 14.33
N TRP A 25 -10.45 9.73 15.18
CA TRP A 25 -9.89 9.99 16.51
C TRP A 25 -8.59 10.81 16.42
N LEU A 26 -7.66 10.45 15.52
CA LEU A 26 -6.40 11.19 15.34
C LEU A 26 -6.66 12.68 15.04
N ARG A 27 -7.58 12.96 14.12
CA ARG A 27 -7.91 14.32 13.70
C ARG A 27 -8.47 15.17 14.85
N GLU A 28 -9.23 14.55 15.75
CA GLU A 28 -9.94 15.25 16.82
C GLU A 28 -9.11 15.41 18.08
N ASN A 29 -8.14 14.52 18.32
CA ASN A 29 -7.46 14.45 19.62
C ASN A 29 -5.94 14.72 19.56
N PHE A 30 -5.28 14.48 18.43
CA PHE A 30 -3.80 14.49 18.38
C PHE A 30 -3.20 15.85 18.76
N ASP A 31 -3.79 16.95 18.29
CA ASP A 31 -3.29 18.31 18.56
C ASP A 31 -3.66 18.84 19.96
N HIS A 32 -4.48 18.10 20.70
CA HIS A 32 -5.00 18.50 22.01
C HIS A 32 -4.50 17.62 23.16
N ALA A 33 -3.81 16.52 22.84
CA ALA A 33 -3.27 15.59 23.82
C ALA A 33 -1.77 15.84 24.04
N TYR A 34 -1.36 16.00 25.30
CA TYR A 34 0.04 15.83 25.67
C TYR A 34 0.38 14.33 25.68
N MET A 35 1.49 13.95 25.06
CA MET A 35 1.93 12.56 24.98
C MET A 35 3.33 12.44 25.58
N GLU A 36 3.50 11.49 26.50
CA GLU A 36 4.81 11.15 27.02
C GLU A 36 5.69 10.49 25.95
N GLU A 37 7.01 10.52 26.15
CA GLU A 37 7.98 10.04 25.17
C GLU A 37 7.82 8.57 24.77
N HIS A 38 7.35 7.72 25.69
CA HIS A 38 7.17 6.30 25.43
C HIS A 38 5.90 6.02 24.60
N VAL A 39 4.96 6.97 24.53
CA VAL A 39 3.65 6.78 23.90
C VAL A 39 3.77 6.54 22.39
N ARG A 40 2.98 5.61 21.85
CA ARG A 40 2.90 5.38 20.40
C ARG A 40 1.48 5.36 19.83
N ILE A 41 1.34 5.86 18.61
CA ILE A 41 0.11 5.93 17.82
C ILE A 41 0.38 5.44 16.40
N ASN A 42 -0.58 4.69 15.84
CA ASN A 42 -0.50 4.05 14.53
C ASN A 42 -0.79 4.96 13.32
N HIS A 43 -0.72 6.28 13.48
CA HIS A 43 -0.91 7.23 12.39
C HIS A 43 0.02 8.44 12.45
N PHE A 44 0.53 8.88 11.29
CA PHE A 44 1.11 10.22 11.14
C PHE A 44 0.01 11.27 10.92
N ARG A 45 0.17 12.46 11.52
CA ARG A 45 -0.83 13.55 11.51
C ARG A 45 -1.38 13.87 10.12
N ASN A 46 -0.50 13.97 9.12
CA ASN A 46 -0.85 14.26 7.73
C ASN A 46 -0.58 13.08 6.78
N HIS A 47 -0.77 11.83 7.23
CA HIS A 47 -0.69 10.61 6.40
C HIS A 47 -1.49 10.69 5.09
N TYR A 48 -2.52 11.54 5.05
CA TYR A 48 -3.33 11.79 3.86
C TYR A 48 -2.55 12.39 2.68
N GLU A 49 -1.35 12.93 2.88
CA GLU A 49 -0.45 13.36 1.80
C GLU A 49 -0.03 12.22 0.87
N LEU A 50 0.04 11.00 1.40
CA LEU A 50 0.32 9.78 0.63
C LEU A 50 -0.95 9.01 0.26
N THR A 51 -1.98 9.07 1.09
CA THR A 51 -3.14 8.16 0.98
C THR A 51 -4.36 8.77 0.28
N ARG A 52 -4.48 10.11 0.22
CA ARG A 52 -5.49 10.76 -0.64
C ARG A 52 -5.01 10.79 -2.08
N LYS A 53 -5.86 10.31 -3.00
CA LYS A 53 -5.50 10.07 -4.40
C LYS A 53 -4.95 11.31 -5.13
N ASN A 54 -5.54 12.49 -4.89
CA ASN A 54 -5.06 13.73 -5.51
C ASN A 54 -3.72 14.21 -4.93
N LEU A 55 -3.53 14.11 -3.61
CA LEU A 55 -2.30 14.52 -2.93
C LEU A 55 -1.15 13.57 -3.27
N MET A 56 -1.39 12.25 -3.27
CA MET A 56 -0.42 11.24 -3.70
C MET A 56 0.13 11.56 -5.09
N VAL A 57 -0.76 11.78 -6.07
CA VAL A 57 -0.37 12.08 -7.45
C VAL A 57 0.34 13.43 -7.55
N LYS A 58 -0.13 14.46 -6.82
CA LYS A 58 0.53 15.77 -6.77
C LYS A 58 1.96 15.65 -6.24
N ASN A 59 2.16 14.89 -5.16
CA ASN A 59 3.45 14.68 -4.53
C ASN A 59 4.39 13.86 -5.41
N LEU A 60 3.90 12.79 -6.05
CA LEU A 60 4.64 11.99 -7.02
C LEU A 60 5.08 12.79 -8.25
N LYS A 61 4.17 13.57 -8.87
CA LYS A 61 4.50 14.44 -10.01
C LYS A 61 5.56 15.48 -9.64
N ARG A 62 5.44 16.11 -8.46
CA ARG A 62 6.44 17.08 -7.95
C ARG A 62 7.79 16.41 -7.75
N PHE A 63 7.80 15.22 -7.14
CA PHE A 63 9.02 14.45 -6.89
C PHE A 63 9.70 14.04 -8.20
N GLN A 64 8.96 13.51 -9.17
CA GLN A 64 9.47 13.15 -10.49
C GLN A 64 10.11 14.35 -11.22
N LYS A 65 9.44 15.52 -11.21
CA LYS A 65 9.97 16.74 -11.81
C LYS A 65 11.27 17.22 -11.14
N ASN A 66 11.35 17.10 -9.81
CA ASN A 66 12.57 17.45 -9.08
C ASN A 66 13.71 16.47 -9.42
N LEU A 67 13.43 15.16 -9.47
CA LEU A 67 14.41 14.16 -9.89
C LEU A 67 14.92 14.41 -11.31
N GLU A 68 14.04 14.78 -12.24
CA GLU A 68 14.44 15.09 -13.61
C GLU A 68 15.39 16.30 -13.66
N LYS A 69 15.10 17.33 -12.85
CA LYS A 69 15.95 18.52 -12.75
C LYS A 69 17.31 18.21 -12.10
N ASP A 70 17.33 17.41 -11.04
CA ASP A 70 18.51 17.21 -10.21
C ASP A 70 19.41 16.06 -10.71
N MET A 71 18.80 15.00 -11.25
CA MET A 71 19.46 13.73 -11.61
C MET A 71 19.22 13.28 -13.06
N GLY A 72 18.41 14.03 -13.83
CA GLY A 72 18.14 13.76 -15.24
C GLY A 72 16.99 12.78 -15.49
N ARG A 73 16.64 12.64 -16.77
CA ARG A 73 15.44 11.92 -17.23
C ARG A 73 15.45 10.42 -16.91
N THR A 74 16.61 9.78 -16.95
CA THR A 74 16.77 8.34 -16.66
C THR A 74 16.43 8.00 -15.21
N GLU A 75 16.77 8.89 -14.27
CA GLU A 75 16.42 8.69 -12.86
C GLU A 75 14.94 9.01 -12.61
N ALA A 76 14.40 10.03 -13.29
CA ALA A 76 12.99 10.39 -13.22
C ALA A 76 12.06 9.32 -13.83
N SER A 77 12.49 8.58 -14.85
CA SER A 77 11.68 7.51 -15.46
C SER A 77 11.48 6.31 -14.53
N LYS A 78 12.31 6.17 -13.48
CA LYS A 78 12.04 5.20 -12.40
C LYS A 78 10.81 5.58 -11.57
N CYS A 79 10.21 6.75 -11.77
CA CYS A 79 8.90 7.13 -11.24
C CYS A 79 7.72 6.78 -12.16
N ASP A 80 7.95 6.17 -13.34
CA ASP A 80 6.90 5.85 -14.32
C ASP A 80 6.06 4.63 -13.92
N PHE A 81 5.67 4.55 -12.66
CA PHE A 81 4.94 3.44 -12.05
C PHE A 81 3.52 3.83 -11.62
N PHE A 82 3.05 5.04 -11.89
CA PHE A 82 1.66 5.43 -11.61
C PHE A 82 0.99 5.90 -12.90
N PRO A 83 -0.27 5.52 -13.17
CA PRO A 83 -0.93 5.93 -14.41
C PRO A 83 -1.18 7.44 -14.46
N SER A 84 -1.22 8.02 -15.67
CA SER A 84 -1.58 9.43 -15.89
C SER A 84 -2.87 9.77 -15.15
N THR A 85 -2.78 10.69 -14.19
CA THR A 85 -3.87 11.03 -13.28
C THR A 85 -4.00 12.54 -13.14
N TYR A 86 -5.25 13.01 -13.10
CA TYR A 86 -5.61 14.42 -13.06
C TYR A 86 -6.66 14.67 -11.98
N ALA A 87 -6.40 15.61 -11.10
CA ALA A 87 -7.31 16.03 -10.04
C ALA A 87 -8.37 16.98 -10.59
N MET A 88 -9.64 16.65 -10.37
CA MET A 88 -10.79 17.42 -10.82
C MET A 88 -11.35 18.28 -9.68
N PRO A 89 -11.74 19.54 -9.95
CA PRO A 89 -11.79 20.21 -11.26
C PRO A 89 -10.47 20.89 -11.68
N SER A 90 -9.46 20.96 -10.81
CA SER A 90 -8.26 21.80 -11.00
C SER A 90 -7.42 21.50 -12.25
N GLU A 91 -7.35 20.24 -12.68
CA GLU A 91 -6.55 19.79 -13.83
C GLU A 91 -7.43 19.41 -15.03
N TYR A 92 -8.68 19.88 -15.10
CA TYR A 92 -9.62 19.51 -16.16
C TYR A 92 -9.08 19.77 -17.57
N HIS A 93 -8.50 20.95 -17.80
CA HIS A 93 -7.97 21.31 -19.12
C HIS A 93 -6.80 20.41 -19.55
N LEU A 94 -5.90 20.08 -18.61
CA LEU A 94 -4.79 19.14 -18.85
C LEU A 94 -5.31 17.74 -19.16
N PHE A 95 -6.35 17.29 -18.45
CA PHE A 95 -7.01 16.03 -18.74
C PHE A 95 -7.64 16.01 -20.13
N VAL A 96 -8.39 17.05 -20.52
CA VAL A 96 -9.04 17.12 -21.85
C VAL A 96 -8.02 17.10 -22.98
N GLU A 97 -6.90 17.79 -22.80
CA GLU A 97 -5.80 17.75 -23.78
C GLU A 97 -5.24 16.33 -23.94
N GLU A 98 -4.93 15.64 -22.84
CA GLU A 98 -4.43 14.27 -22.87
C GLU A 98 -5.46 13.27 -23.42
N PHE A 99 -6.74 13.47 -23.08
CA PHE A 99 -7.85 12.67 -23.57
C PHE A 99 -7.98 12.78 -25.10
N ASN A 100 -7.86 13.99 -25.64
CA ASN A 100 -7.94 14.24 -27.09
C ASN A 100 -6.73 13.69 -27.85
N ARG A 101 -5.55 13.64 -27.23
CA ARG A 101 -4.34 13.02 -27.81
C ARG A 101 -4.45 11.49 -27.93
N ASN A 102 -5.26 10.86 -27.09
CA ASN A 102 -5.39 9.40 -27.01
C ASN A 102 -6.84 8.94 -27.24
N PRO A 103 -7.42 9.17 -28.43
CA PRO A 103 -8.82 8.86 -28.71
C PRO A 103 -9.14 7.37 -28.52
N GLY A 104 -10.30 7.06 -27.94
CA GLY A 104 -10.73 5.69 -27.67
C GLY A 104 -10.15 5.05 -26.41
N SER A 105 -9.23 5.75 -25.72
CA SER A 105 -8.69 5.31 -24.43
C SER A 105 -9.78 5.22 -23.37
N THR A 106 -9.69 4.19 -22.54
CA THR A 106 -10.51 4.01 -21.34
C THR A 106 -9.89 4.75 -20.16
N TRP A 107 -10.74 5.44 -19.41
CA TRP A 107 -10.39 6.20 -18.22
C TRP A 107 -11.25 5.75 -17.04
N ILE A 108 -10.74 5.94 -15.83
CA ILE A 108 -11.43 5.61 -14.59
C ILE A 108 -11.50 6.85 -13.71
N MET A 109 -12.71 7.14 -13.23
CA MET A 109 -12.98 8.26 -12.34
C MET A 109 -13.20 7.72 -10.92
N LYS A 110 -12.48 8.28 -9.95
CA LYS A 110 -12.48 7.81 -8.55
C LYS A 110 -12.66 8.98 -7.60
N PRO A 111 -13.52 8.91 -6.57
CA PRO A 111 -13.58 9.97 -5.56
C PRO A 111 -12.26 10.04 -4.78
N VAL A 112 -11.82 11.25 -4.44
CA VAL A 112 -10.52 11.50 -3.80
C VAL A 112 -10.39 10.86 -2.42
N ALA A 113 -11.43 10.96 -1.60
CA ALA A 113 -11.42 10.58 -0.19
C ALA A 113 -12.27 9.34 0.14
N LYS A 114 -12.82 8.66 -0.89
CA LYS A 114 -13.61 7.43 -0.70
C LYS A 114 -12.75 6.19 -1.01
N SER A 115 -13.12 5.09 -0.37
CA SER A 115 -12.52 3.77 -0.51
C SER A 115 -13.57 2.73 -0.92
N GLN A 116 -13.21 1.45 -0.97
CA GLN A 116 -14.14 0.32 -1.18
C GLN A 116 -14.83 0.28 -2.56
N GLY A 117 -14.30 0.97 -3.57
CA GLY A 117 -14.87 1.00 -4.91
C GLY A 117 -16.13 1.89 -5.06
N LYS A 118 -16.57 2.57 -4.01
CA LYS A 118 -17.77 3.41 -4.03
C LYS A 118 -17.56 4.65 -4.90
N GLY A 119 -18.49 4.90 -5.82
CA GLY A 119 -18.46 6.06 -6.71
C GLY A 119 -17.46 5.96 -7.86
N ILE A 120 -16.83 4.79 -8.07
CA ILE A 120 -15.94 4.55 -9.21
C ILE A 120 -16.76 4.21 -10.46
N PHE A 121 -16.36 4.78 -11.59
CA PHE A 121 -16.88 4.40 -12.90
C PHE A 121 -15.81 4.54 -13.99
N LEU A 122 -15.96 3.77 -15.06
CA LEU A 122 -15.12 3.85 -16.26
C LEU A 122 -15.85 4.65 -17.33
N PHE A 123 -15.10 5.29 -18.21
CA PHE A 123 -15.66 6.02 -19.34
C PHE A 123 -14.70 6.04 -20.53
N ARG A 124 -15.26 6.28 -21.72
CA ARG A 124 -14.51 6.40 -22.99
C ARG A 124 -14.86 7.66 -23.76
N LYS A 125 -15.92 8.39 -23.36
CA LYS A 125 -16.35 9.64 -23.98
C LYS A 125 -16.50 10.70 -22.89
N LEU A 126 -16.13 11.95 -23.18
CA LEU A 126 -16.35 13.07 -22.25
C LEU A 126 -17.83 13.26 -21.91
N LYS A 127 -18.73 12.91 -22.84
CA LYS A 127 -20.17 12.93 -22.63
C LYS A 127 -20.60 12.07 -21.43
N ASP A 128 -19.94 10.94 -21.21
CA ASP A 128 -20.25 10.02 -20.10
C ASP A 128 -20.06 10.72 -18.73
N ILE A 129 -19.07 11.62 -18.61
CA ILE A 129 -18.84 12.42 -17.39
C ILE A 129 -19.97 13.43 -17.18
N ILE A 130 -20.42 14.07 -18.27
CA ILE A 130 -21.48 15.07 -18.24
C ILE A 130 -22.81 14.43 -17.83
N ASP A 131 -23.14 13.28 -18.42
CA ASP A 131 -24.37 12.54 -18.14
C ASP A 131 -24.35 12.02 -16.69
N TRP A 132 -23.23 11.47 -16.23
CA TRP A 132 -23.06 11.07 -14.82
C TRP A 132 -23.27 12.23 -13.83
N LYS A 133 -22.77 13.44 -14.15
CA LYS A 133 -22.97 14.63 -13.29
C LYS A 133 -24.43 15.07 -13.25
N LYS A 134 -25.16 14.95 -14.37
CA LYS A 134 -26.59 15.29 -14.45
C LYS A 134 -27.44 14.33 -13.64
N ASP A 135 -27.17 13.03 -13.70
CA ASP A 135 -27.93 12.03 -12.94
C ASP A 135 -27.81 12.24 -11.42
N ARG A 136 -26.63 12.61 -10.93
CA ARG A 136 -26.44 12.98 -9.51
C ARG A 136 -27.17 14.26 -9.10
N SER A 137 -27.31 15.23 -10.00
CA SER A 137 -28.04 16.47 -9.71
C SER A 137 -29.56 16.25 -9.59
N ARG A 138 -30.08 15.13 -10.11
CA ARG A 138 -31.50 14.77 -10.13
C ARG A 138 -31.95 13.95 -8.93
N SER A 139 -31.03 13.26 -8.24
CA SER A 139 -31.35 12.54 -7.00
C SER A 139 -31.46 13.51 -5.83
N GLU A 140 -32.69 13.83 -5.40
CA GLU A 140 -32.98 14.81 -4.33
C GLU A 140 -32.45 14.40 -2.94
N GLU A 141 -32.21 13.10 -2.71
CA GLU A 141 -31.72 12.54 -1.44
C GLU A 141 -30.23 12.83 -1.15
N GLN A 142 -29.51 13.51 -2.04
CA GLN A 142 -28.07 13.82 -1.87
C GLN A 142 -27.76 15.33 -1.84
N LYS A 143 -28.77 16.20 -1.67
CA LYS A 143 -28.59 17.66 -1.61
C LYS A 143 -27.85 18.14 -0.35
N ASP A 144 -27.94 17.42 0.77
CA ASP A 144 -27.24 17.80 2.03
C ASP A 144 -25.74 17.47 2.03
N ALA A 145 -25.26 16.75 1.01
CA ALA A 145 -23.85 16.42 0.82
C ALA A 145 -23.21 17.22 -0.34
N ALA A 146 -23.66 18.44 -0.60
CA ALA A 146 -23.14 19.34 -1.63
C ALA A 146 -21.71 19.88 -1.36
N HIS A 147 -20.86 19.09 -0.68
CA HIS A 147 -19.45 19.15 -1.03
C HIS A 147 -19.33 18.62 -2.45
N LEU A 148 -18.86 19.44 -3.39
CA LEU A 148 -18.37 18.95 -4.67
C LEU A 148 -17.33 17.86 -4.38
N ASP A 149 -17.75 16.60 -4.38
CA ASP A 149 -16.87 15.45 -4.21
C ASP A 149 -15.74 15.66 -5.23
N SER A 150 -14.52 15.87 -4.73
CA SER A 150 -13.35 15.98 -5.61
C SER A 150 -13.05 14.59 -6.16
N TYR A 151 -12.76 14.51 -7.45
CA TYR A 151 -12.44 13.25 -8.13
C TYR A 151 -11.03 13.31 -8.70
N VAL A 152 -10.47 12.13 -8.93
CA VAL A 152 -9.34 11.96 -9.84
C VAL A 152 -9.81 11.23 -11.08
N VAL A 153 -9.33 11.68 -12.23
CA VAL A 153 -9.47 10.99 -13.50
C VAL A 153 -8.12 10.36 -13.82
N GLN A 154 -8.10 9.05 -14.02
CA GLN A 154 -6.88 8.28 -14.20
C GLN A 154 -6.98 7.42 -15.46
N ARG A 155 -5.88 7.30 -16.21
CA ARG A 155 -5.81 6.37 -17.35
C ARG A 155 -6.02 4.95 -16.85
N TYR A 156 -6.98 4.25 -17.44
CA TYR A 156 -7.26 2.87 -17.05
C TYR A 156 -6.23 1.92 -17.68
N ILE A 157 -5.71 0.98 -16.90
CA ILE A 157 -4.79 -0.05 -17.39
C ILE A 157 -5.62 -1.11 -18.14
N GLU A 158 -5.60 -1.01 -19.47
CA GLU A 158 -6.43 -1.80 -20.38
C GLU A 158 -5.94 -3.24 -20.56
N ASN A 159 -4.63 -3.46 -20.44
CA ASN A 159 -4.00 -4.78 -20.60
C ASN A 159 -3.37 -5.23 -19.27
N PRO A 160 -4.17 -5.51 -18.23
CA PRO A 160 -3.66 -6.04 -16.97
C PRO A 160 -3.12 -7.46 -17.18
N TYR A 161 -2.18 -7.88 -16.34
CA TYR A 161 -1.80 -9.28 -16.27
C TYR A 161 -2.97 -10.10 -15.74
N LEU A 162 -3.27 -11.21 -16.41
CA LEU A 162 -4.40 -12.08 -16.08
C LEU A 162 -3.91 -13.46 -15.66
N ILE A 163 -4.57 -14.03 -14.65
CA ILE A 163 -4.41 -15.44 -14.29
C ILE A 163 -5.76 -16.11 -14.50
N ASN A 164 -5.78 -17.16 -15.33
CA ASN A 164 -7.01 -17.83 -15.75
C ASN A 164 -8.08 -16.87 -16.31
N GLY A 165 -7.63 -15.81 -17.00
CA GLY A 165 -8.47 -14.78 -17.60
C GLY A 165 -9.08 -13.80 -16.59
N ARG A 166 -8.69 -13.81 -15.32
CA ARG A 166 -9.20 -12.91 -14.28
C ARG A 166 -8.18 -11.82 -13.94
N LYS A 167 -8.69 -10.61 -13.73
CA LYS A 167 -7.89 -9.46 -13.28
C LYS A 167 -7.62 -9.62 -11.78
N PHE A 168 -6.47 -9.16 -11.31
CA PHE A 168 -6.18 -9.09 -9.89
C PHE A 168 -5.32 -7.89 -9.56
N ASP A 169 -5.41 -7.42 -8.33
CA ASP A 169 -4.49 -6.45 -7.74
C ASP A 169 -3.73 -7.09 -6.56
N LEU A 170 -2.61 -6.49 -6.19
CA LEU A 170 -1.77 -6.90 -5.07
C LEU A 170 -1.99 -5.97 -3.88
N ARG A 171 -2.23 -6.55 -2.71
CA ARG A 171 -2.09 -5.87 -1.42
C ARG A 171 -0.73 -6.21 -0.82
N VAL A 172 0.10 -5.18 -0.63
CA VAL A 172 1.39 -5.25 0.05
C VAL A 172 1.35 -4.39 1.31
N TYR A 173 1.97 -4.85 2.40
CA TYR A 173 1.99 -4.11 3.67
C TYR A 173 3.35 -3.50 3.93
N VAL A 174 3.35 -2.20 4.23
CA VAL A 174 4.56 -1.41 4.46
C VAL A 174 4.41 -0.65 5.76
N LEU A 175 5.34 -0.83 6.69
CA LEU A 175 5.37 -0.12 7.97
C LEU A 175 6.43 0.97 7.92
N VAL A 176 6.02 2.21 8.21
CA VAL A 176 6.93 3.36 8.35
C VAL A 176 6.98 3.75 9.82
N THR A 177 8.15 3.63 10.43
CA THR A 177 8.36 3.98 11.85
C THR A 177 8.93 5.38 12.04
N SER A 178 9.44 5.99 10.97
CA SER A 178 9.90 7.38 10.97
C SER A 178 10.04 7.89 9.54
N TYR A 179 9.78 9.18 9.32
CA TYR A 179 10.12 9.92 8.11
C TYR A 179 11.41 10.74 8.26
N VAL A 180 11.88 10.96 9.51
CA VAL A 180 13.09 11.74 9.83
C VAL A 180 13.89 11.04 10.93
N PRO A 181 14.92 10.24 10.59
CA PRO A 181 15.25 9.76 9.24
C PRO A 181 14.19 8.77 8.72
N LEU A 182 14.11 8.59 7.40
CA LEU A 182 13.14 7.65 6.80
C LEU A 182 13.52 6.21 7.20
N LYS A 183 12.59 5.50 7.86
CA LYS A 183 12.75 4.08 8.22
C LYS A 183 11.52 3.29 7.78
N VAL A 184 11.74 2.32 6.89
CA VAL A 184 10.69 1.59 6.17
C VAL A 184 10.92 0.09 6.28
N TRP A 185 9.83 -0.62 6.60
CA TRP A 185 9.79 -2.05 6.72
C TRP A 185 8.77 -2.63 5.73
N LEU A 186 9.16 -3.64 4.98
CA LEU A 186 8.31 -4.37 4.06
C LEU A 186 7.87 -5.68 4.69
N TYR A 187 6.56 -5.93 4.77
CA TYR A 187 6.09 -7.23 5.22
C TYR A 187 6.30 -8.28 4.12
N ARG A 188 6.83 -9.45 4.48
CA ARG A 188 7.12 -10.54 3.55
C ARG A 188 5.90 -11.16 2.91
N ASP A 189 4.73 -10.97 3.51
CA ASP A 189 3.48 -11.52 3.00
C ASP A 189 2.48 -10.43 2.59
N GLY A 190 1.47 -10.86 1.87
CA GLY A 190 0.42 -10.04 1.31
C GLY A 190 -0.52 -10.94 0.52
N PHE A 191 -1.34 -10.36 -0.35
CA PHE A 191 -2.21 -11.18 -1.19
C PHE A 191 -2.56 -10.53 -2.52
N ALA A 192 -2.78 -11.37 -3.53
CA ALA A 192 -3.44 -10.99 -4.76
C ALA A 192 -4.96 -11.15 -4.59
N ARG A 193 -5.74 -10.12 -4.95
CA ARG A 193 -7.21 -10.15 -4.95
C ARG A 193 -7.73 -10.26 -6.37
N PHE A 194 -8.45 -11.34 -6.67
CA PHE A 194 -9.00 -11.60 -8.00
C PHE A 194 -10.40 -11.02 -8.18
N SER A 195 -10.71 -10.63 -9.43
CA SER A 195 -12.09 -10.41 -9.86
C SER A 195 -12.86 -11.73 -9.89
N SER A 196 -14.17 -11.67 -9.64
CA SER A 196 -15.07 -12.82 -9.81
C SER A 196 -15.21 -13.22 -11.28
N SER A 197 -15.37 -12.23 -12.16
CA SER A 197 -15.56 -12.41 -13.60
C SER A 197 -14.24 -12.43 -14.37
N ARG A 198 -14.26 -13.08 -15.54
CA ARG A 198 -13.18 -12.99 -16.52
C ARG A 198 -13.12 -11.58 -17.11
N PHE A 199 -11.90 -11.08 -17.32
CA PHE A 199 -11.65 -9.73 -17.79
C PHE A 199 -11.95 -9.59 -19.29
N SER A 200 -12.65 -8.52 -19.66
CA SER A 200 -12.90 -8.09 -21.03
C SER A 200 -13.07 -6.58 -21.07
N LEU A 201 -12.68 -5.95 -22.18
CA LEU A 201 -12.93 -4.53 -22.44
C LEU A 201 -14.19 -4.29 -23.27
N SER A 202 -14.93 -5.34 -23.65
CA SER A 202 -16.19 -5.22 -24.38
C SER A 202 -17.28 -4.53 -23.54
N THR A 203 -17.24 -4.69 -22.22
CA THR A 203 -18.28 -4.23 -21.28
C THR A 203 -17.66 -3.48 -20.10
N ILE A 204 -17.39 -2.18 -20.27
CA ILE A 204 -16.76 -1.35 -19.24
C ILE A 204 -17.68 -1.00 -18.06
N ASP A 205 -18.99 -1.20 -18.23
CA ASP A 205 -20.00 -0.90 -17.21
C ASP A 205 -20.11 -2.00 -16.14
N ASP A 206 -19.57 -3.20 -16.41
CA ASP A 206 -19.53 -4.28 -15.43
C ASP A 206 -18.44 -4.02 -14.38
N LYS A 207 -18.88 -3.42 -13.26
CA LYS A 207 -18.01 -3.10 -12.12
C LYS A 207 -17.36 -4.35 -11.51
N TYR A 208 -17.98 -5.53 -11.57
CA TYR A 208 -17.45 -6.75 -10.98
C TYR A 208 -16.25 -7.30 -11.77
N MET A 209 -16.19 -7.01 -13.06
CA MET A 209 -15.08 -7.34 -13.93
C MET A 209 -13.87 -6.41 -13.74
N HIS A 210 -14.13 -5.13 -13.47
CA HIS A 210 -13.10 -4.09 -13.49
C HIS A 210 -12.57 -3.70 -12.10
N LEU A 211 -13.33 -3.93 -11.03
CA LEU A 211 -12.96 -3.58 -9.65
C LEU A 211 -12.76 -4.84 -8.81
N THR A 212 -11.57 -5.01 -8.26
CA THR A 212 -11.16 -6.21 -7.48
C THR A 212 -11.44 -6.08 -5.98
N ASN A 213 -11.97 -4.95 -5.52
CA ASN A 213 -12.28 -4.72 -4.11
C ASN A 213 -13.33 -5.70 -3.58
N VAL A 214 -13.04 -6.35 -2.45
CA VAL A 214 -13.94 -7.32 -1.80
C VAL A 214 -15.33 -6.74 -1.53
N SER A 215 -15.43 -5.46 -1.17
CA SER A 215 -16.71 -4.77 -0.94
C SER A 215 -17.61 -4.72 -2.18
N VAL A 216 -17.02 -4.63 -3.37
CA VAL A 216 -17.74 -4.71 -4.64
C VAL A 216 -18.01 -6.18 -4.97
N GLN A 217 -17.02 -7.05 -4.83
CA GLN A 217 -17.16 -8.46 -5.19
C GLN A 217 -18.22 -9.20 -4.35
N LYS A 218 -18.40 -8.86 -3.07
CA LYS A 218 -19.41 -9.45 -2.18
C LYS A 218 -20.85 -9.18 -2.63
N THR A 219 -21.11 -8.16 -3.44
CA THR A 219 -22.45 -7.88 -3.96
C THR A 219 -22.71 -8.55 -5.30
N ALA A 220 -21.74 -9.29 -5.85
CA ALA A 220 -21.94 -10.03 -7.09
C ALA A 220 -22.92 -11.20 -6.86
N PRO A 221 -23.86 -11.48 -7.78
CA PRO A 221 -24.85 -12.54 -7.64
C PRO A 221 -24.22 -13.93 -7.41
N ASP A 222 -23.07 -14.18 -8.04
CA ASP A 222 -22.35 -15.46 -7.97
C ASP A 222 -21.14 -15.41 -7.01
N TYR A 223 -21.16 -14.49 -6.03
CA TYR A 223 -20.08 -14.40 -5.05
C TYR A 223 -20.05 -15.65 -4.17
N ASP A 224 -18.96 -16.39 -4.30
CA ASP A 224 -18.70 -17.58 -3.52
C ASP A 224 -17.52 -17.30 -2.57
N PRO A 225 -17.77 -17.18 -1.26
CA PRO A 225 -16.73 -16.95 -0.26
C PRO A 225 -15.69 -18.07 -0.22
N GLU A 226 -16.08 -19.30 -0.57
CA GLU A 226 -15.23 -20.49 -0.48
C GLU A 226 -14.35 -20.70 -1.71
N LYS A 227 -14.71 -20.12 -2.87
CA LYS A 227 -13.92 -20.22 -4.12
C LYS A 227 -12.62 -19.43 -4.13
N GLY A 228 -12.22 -18.82 -3.01
CA GLY A 228 -10.86 -18.31 -2.83
C GLY A 228 -10.42 -17.33 -3.92
N CYS A 229 -11.04 -16.15 -3.98
CA CYS A 229 -10.58 -15.05 -4.85
C CYS A 229 -9.31 -14.35 -4.32
N LYS A 230 -8.49 -15.06 -3.53
CA LYS A 230 -7.23 -14.55 -2.98
C LYS A 230 -6.12 -15.58 -3.13
N TRP A 231 -4.96 -15.14 -3.59
CA TRP A 231 -3.72 -15.90 -3.46
C TRP A 231 -2.83 -15.21 -2.45
N GLN A 232 -2.17 -15.98 -1.58
CA GLN A 232 -1.08 -15.45 -0.78
C GLN A 232 0.04 -14.96 -1.69
N MET A 233 0.81 -13.97 -1.24
CA MET A 233 1.89 -13.39 -2.05
C MET A 233 2.93 -14.47 -2.42
N GLN A 234 3.19 -15.40 -1.52
CA GLN A 234 4.10 -16.52 -1.78
C GLN A 234 3.63 -17.42 -2.92
N GLN A 235 2.32 -17.73 -2.97
CA GLN A 235 1.74 -18.53 -4.04
C GLN A 235 1.88 -17.83 -5.39
N LEU A 236 1.61 -16.52 -5.43
CA LEU A 236 1.79 -15.72 -6.63
C LEU A 236 3.25 -15.70 -7.09
N ARG A 237 4.20 -15.45 -6.19
CA ARG A 237 5.63 -15.42 -6.53
C ARG A 237 6.07 -16.76 -7.12
N ARG A 238 5.70 -17.88 -6.49
CA ARG A 238 6.00 -19.23 -7.02
C ARG A 238 5.41 -19.45 -8.41
N TYR A 239 4.16 -19.07 -8.63
CA TYR A 239 3.50 -19.19 -9.94
C TYR A 239 4.22 -18.36 -11.02
N LEU A 240 4.55 -17.10 -10.72
CA LEU A 240 5.27 -16.24 -11.66
C LEU A 240 6.68 -16.77 -11.94
N THR A 241 7.39 -17.25 -10.91
CA THR A 241 8.75 -17.80 -11.07
C THR A 241 8.73 -19.06 -11.93
N ALA A 242 7.75 -19.94 -11.73
CA ALA A 242 7.59 -21.13 -12.55
C ALA A 242 7.29 -20.80 -14.02
N LYS A 243 6.56 -19.70 -14.28
CA LYS A 243 6.13 -19.30 -15.62
C LYS A 243 7.15 -18.44 -16.39
N TYR A 244 7.85 -17.54 -15.71
CA TYR A 244 8.73 -16.53 -16.33
C TYR A 244 10.21 -16.69 -15.98
N GLY A 245 10.54 -17.58 -15.06
CA GLY A 245 11.89 -17.73 -14.53
C GLY A 245 12.19 -16.78 -13.38
N ARG A 246 13.30 -17.05 -12.69
CA ARG A 246 13.71 -16.37 -11.47
C ARG A 246 14.07 -14.90 -11.71
N GLU A 247 14.90 -14.62 -12.72
CA GLU A 247 15.44 -13.28 -13.00
C GLU A 247 14.33 -12.26 -13.27
N VAL A 248 13.36 -12.60 -14.14
CA VAL A 248 12.22 -11.73 -14.46
C VAL A 248 11.40 -11.40 -13.21
N VAL A 249 11.20 -12.39 -12.33
CA VAL A 249 10.45 -12.18 -11.08
C VAL A 249 11.26 -11.38 -10.08
N GLU A 250 12.58 -11.56 -9.99
CA GLU A 250 13.42 -10.71 -9.15
C GLU A 250 13.38 -9.24 -9.62
N THR A 251 13.40 -8.98 -10.94
CA THR A 251 13.20 -7.63 -11.49
C THR A 251 11.84 -7.06 -11.12
N LEU A 252 10.75 -7.82 -11.32
CA LEU A 252 9.39 -7.38 -10.96
C LEU A 252 9.28 -6.97 -9.49
N PHE A 253 9.81 -7.79 -8.56
CA PHE A 253 9.74 -7.48 -7.14
C PHE A 253 10.65 -6.31 -6.76
N GLY A 254 11.80 -6.15 -7.43
CA GLY A 254 12.64 -4.95 -7.31
C GLY A 254 11.93 -3.68 -7.80
N ASP A 255 11.14 -3.75 -8.87
CA ASP A 255 10.32 -2.64 -9.35
C ASP A 255 9.22 -2.29 -8.34
N MET A 256 8.67 -3.28 -7.63
CA MET A 256 7.72 -3.06 -6.53
C MET A 256 8.39 -2.37 -5.33
N ASP A 257 9.62 -2.74 -4.97
CA ASP A 257 10.38 -2.05 -3.93
C ASP A 257 10.63 -0.59 -4.30
N ASN A 258 10.97 -0.34 -5.58
CA ASN A 258 11.15 1.00 -6.12
C ASN A 258 9.87 1.85 -6.02
N ILE A 259 8.69 1.28 -6.30
CA ILE A 259 7.38 1.94 -6.10
C ILE A 259 7.26 2.41 -4.65
N ILE A 260 7.52 1.52 -3.69
CA ILE A 260 7.35 1.79 -2.27
C ILE A 260 8.28 2.93 -1.84
N ILE A 261 9.58 2.80 -2.10
CA ILE A 261 10.56 3.80 -1.68
C ILE A 261 10.32 5.16 -2.31
N ARG A 262 10.12 5.24 -3.63
CA ARG A 262 9.94 6.54 -4.31
C ARG A 262 8.63 7.21 -3.91
N SER A 263 7.57 6.44 -3.66
CA SER A 263 6.32 7.00 -3.16
C SER A 263 6.49 7.62 -1.76
N LEU A 264 7.23 6.96 -0.87
CA LEU A 264 7.53 7.49 0.48
C LEU A 264 8.46 8.70 0.43
N GLN A 265 9.51 8.67 -0.41
CA GLN A 265 10.40 9.81 -0.62
C GLN A 265 9.66 11.05 -1.16
N SER A 266 8.64 10.83 -2.00
CA SER A 266 7.84 11.94 -2.57
C SER A 266 7.09 12.77 -1.51
N VAL A 267 6.82 12.17 -0.34
CA VAL A 267 6.13 12.78 0.79
C VAL A 267 7.03 13.01 2.00
N GLN A 268 8.29 12.53 1.99
CA GLN A 268 9.18 12.58 3.15
C GLN A 268 9.38 14.00 3.72
N LYS A 269 9.50 15.01 2.85
CA LYS A 269 9.65 16.42 3.26
C LYS A 269 8.33 17.11 3.62
N VAL A 270 7.19 16.46 3.37
CA VAL A 270 5.84 17.02 3.56
C VAL A 270 5.17 16.43 4.78
N ILE A 271 5.42 15.14 5.08
CA ILE A 271 4.87 14.50 6.26
C ILE A 271 5.48 15.12 7.52
N ILE A 272 4.61 15.48 8.45
CA ILE A 272 4.96 15.98 9.77
C ILE A 272 5.38 14.75 10.58
N ASN A 273 6.69 14.56 10.67
CA ASN A 273 7.26 13.47 11.45
C ASN A 273 7.09 13.76 12.95
N ASP A 274 6.56 12.78 13.67
CA ASP A 274 6.45 12.80 15.12
C ASP A 274 6.95 11.45 15.66
N LYS A 275 7.75 11.48 16.74
CA LYS A 275 8.36 10.28 17.33
C LYS A 275 7.33 9.32 17.94
N HIS A 276 6.14 9.82 18.28
CA HIS A 276 5.05 9.00 18.79
C HIS A 276 4.34 8.25 17.66
N CYS A 277 4.55 8.63 16.40
CA CYS A 277 3.81 8.09 15.26
C CYS A 277 4.58 6.98 14.53
N PHE A 278 3.84 5.96 14.13
CA PHE A 278 4.20 5.05 13.05
C PHE A 278 2.99 4.88 12.14
N GLU A 279 3.13 4.24 10.99
CA GLU A 279 2.00 4.02 10.10
C GLU A 279 2.16 2.71 9.33
N LEU A 280 1.10 1.89 9.36
CA LEU A 280 1.01 0.65 8.60
C LEU A 280 0.19 0.89 7.34
N TYR A 281 0.87 1.09 6.22
CA TYR A 281 0.26 1.31 4.92
C TYR A 281 -0.10 0.00 4.23
N GLY A 282 -1.24 0.01 3.52
CA GLY A 282 -1.59 -1.00 2.52
C GLY A 282 -1.41 -0.45 1.10
N TYR A 283 -0.41 -0.95 0.38
CA TYR A 283 -0.15 -0.62 -1.02
C TYR A 283 -0.98 -1.50 -1.94
N ASP A 284 -1.68 -0.87 -2.89
CA ASP A 284 -2.44 -1.54 -3.95
C ASP A 284 -1.68 -1.40 -5.28
N ILE A 285 -1.13 -2.51 -5.77
CA ILE A 285 -0.31 -2.57 -6.98
C ILE A 285 -1.00 -3.44 -8.04
N LEU A 286 -1.02 -2.99 -9.29
CA LEU A 286 -1.54 -3.76 -10.42
C LEU A 286 -0.40 -4.15 -11.35
N LEU A 287 -0.36 -5.40 -11.82
CA LEU A 287 0.57 -5.81 -12.87
C LEU A 287 -0.08 -5.65 -14.24
N ASP A 288 0.64 -5.12 -15.22
CA ASP A 288 0.22 -5.17 -16.62
C ASP A 288 0.73 -6.43 -17.33
N HIS A 289 0.27 -6.67 -18.57
CA HIS A 289 0.64 -7.83 -19.37
C HIS A 289 2.15 -8.02 -19.61
N ASN A 290 2.97 -6.98 -19.44
CA ASN A 290 4.43 -7.02 -19.53
C ASN A 290 5.10 -7.23 -18.17
N LEU A 291 4.32 -7.57 -17.13
CA LEU A 291 4.76 -7.66 -15.74
C LEU A 291 5.29 -6.34 -15.18
N LYS A 292 4.93 -5.19 -15.75
CA LYS A 292 5.26 -3.91 -15.12
C LYS A 292 4.29 -3.64 -13.96
N PRO A 293 4.78 -3.36 -12.74
CA PRO A 293 3.93 -3.01 -11.62
C PRO A 293 3.51 -1.53 -11.67
N TRP A 294 2.26 -1.28 -11.30
CA TRP A 294 1.63 0.04 -11.27
C TRP A 294 1.03 0.32 -9.90
N LEU A 295 1.42 1.43 -9.26
CA LEU A 295 0.80 1.94 -8.04
C LEU A 295 -0.61 2.46 -8.34
N ILE A 296 -1.61 1.89 -7.67
CA ILE A 296 -3.02 2.27 -7.83
C ILE A 296 -3.50 3.17 -6.70
N GLU A 297 -3.21 2.78 -5.46
CA GLU A 297 -3.52 3.56 -4.26
C GLU A 297 -2.64 3.10 -3.08
N VAL A 298 -2.49 3.99 -2.09
CA VAL A 298 -1.94 3.68 -0.77
C VAL A 298 -3.03 3.96 0.25
N ASN A 299 -3.30 3.00 1.13
CA ASN A 299 -4.34 3.08 2.13
C ASN A 299 -3.73 3.21 3.53
N ALA A 300 -4.16 4.22 4.30
CA ALA A 300 -4.02 4.22 5.75
C ALA A 300 -5.04 3.24 6.34
N SER A 301 -4.72 2.61 7.47
CA SER A 301 -5.62 1.66 8.17
C SER A 301 -6.20 0.56 7.23
N PRO A 302 -5.36 -0.27 6.59
CA PRO A 302 -5.86 -1.31 5.69
C PRO A 302 -6.80 -2.28 6.44
N SER A 303 -7.93 -2.64 5.82
CA SER A 303 -8.95 -3.48 6.47
C SER A 303 -8.39 -4.76 7.11
N HIS A 304 -8.65 -4.90 8.41
CA HIS A 304 -8.20 -6.04 9.22
C HIS A 304 -9.23 -7.18 9.30
N ALA A 305 -10.44 -7.01 8.74
CA ALA A 305 -11.46 -8.05 8.75
C ALA A 305 -11.01 -9.25 7.90
N PRO A 306 -10.82 -10.44 8.48
CA PRO A 306 -10.39 -11.62 7.74
C PRO A 306 -11.50 -12.12 6.81
N SER A 307 -11.14 -12.63 5.64
CA SER A 307 -12.06 -13.33 4.74
C SER A 307 -11.91 -14.84 4.75
N SER A 308 -10.82 -15.37 5.29
CA SER A 308 -10.52 -16.79 5.47
C SER A 308 -9.61 -16.97 6.69
N GLN A 309 -9.39 -18.22 7.10
CA GLN A 309 -8.47 -18.54 8.20
C GLN A 309 -7.03 -18.10 7.88
N GLU A 310 -6.58 -18.30 6.64
CA GLU A 310 -5.23 -17.88 6.21
C GLU A 310 -5.09 -16.34 6.19
N ASP A 311 -6.15 -15.62 5.78
CA ASP A 311 -6.18 -14.16 5.83
C ASP A 311 -6.18 -13.65 7.28
N TYR A 312 -6.81 -14.38 8.21
CA TYR A 312 -6.74 -14.09 9.64
C TYR A 312 -5.33 -14.30 10.19
N GLU A 313 -4.70 -15.45 9.93
CA GLU A 313 -3.37 -15.78 10.43
C GLU A 313 -2.31 -14.78 9.93
N MET A 314 -2.34 -14.44 8.64
CA MET A 314 -1.42 -13.46 8.08
C MET A 314 -1.64 -12.07 8.70
N LYS A 315 -2.89 -11.61 8.86
CA LYS A 315 -3.19 -10.30 9.46
C LYS A 315 -2.85 -10.26 10.95
N TYR A 316 -3.11 -11.35 11.67
CA TYR A 316 -2.73 -11.47 13.07
C TYR A 316 -1.21 -11.36 13.21
N GLY A 317 -0.47 -12.14 12.41
CA GLY A 317 0.99 -12.08 12.38
C GLY A 317 1.53 -10.70 12.00
N LEU A 318 0.94 -10.05 10.99
CA LEU A 318 1.28 -8.69 10.56
C LEU A 318 1.14 -7.68 11.71
N LEU A 319 0.02 -7.73 12.44
CA LEU A 319 -0.26 -6.81 13.53
C LEU A 319 0.64 -7.09 14.75
N GLU A 320 0.87 -8.36 15.08
CA GLU A 320 1.80 -8.75 16.14
C GLU A 320 3.24 -8.32 15.82
N ASP A 321 3.68 -8.53 14.58
CA ASP A 321 5.00 -8.13 14.11
C ASP A 321 5.16 -6.61 14.04
N THR A 322 4.07 -5.88 13.75
CA THR A 322 4.07 -4.41 13.76
C THR A 322 4.42 -3.91 15.16
N LEU A 323 3.79 -4.48 16.19
CA LEU A 323 4.12 -4.15 17.59
C LEU A 323 5.53 -4.60 17.98
N ASN A 324 6.03 -5.72 17.42
CA ASN A 324 7.41 -6.14 17.64
C ASN A 324 8.42 -5.16 17.04
N VAL A 325 8.13 -4.57 15.88
CA VAL A 325 8.98 -3.55 15.23
C VAL A 325 8.93 -2.21 15.96
N VAL A 326 7.75 -1.78 16.42
CA VAL A 326 7.58 -0.56 17.22
C VAL A 326 8.34 -0.66 18.55
N ASP A 327 8.46 -1.89 19.07
CA ASP A 327 9.30 -2.27 20.20
C ASP A 327 9.03 -1.50 21.50
N MET A 328 7.75 -1.42 21.88
CA MET A 328 7.32 -0.83 23.15
C MET A 328 7.94 -1.51 24.38
N GLU A 329 8.41 -2.74 24.24
CA GLU A 329 8.98 -3.57 25.31
C GLU A 329 10.51 -3.48 25.37
N GLY A 330 11.15 -2.71 24.49
CA GLY A 330 12.61 -2.51 24.47
C GLY A 330 13.42 -3.78 24.25
N ARG A 331 12.93 -4.69 23.41
CA ARG A 331 13.53 -6.00 23.15
C ARG A 331 14.52 -5.99 21.99
N LEU A 332 14.48 -4.96 21.13
CA LEU A 332 15.35 -4.83 19.97
C LEU A 332 16.62 -4.05 20.30
N THR A 333 17.69 -4.35 19.56
CA THR A 333 19.00 -3.68 19.66
C THR A 333 19.10 -2.44 18.75
N GLY A 334 18.17 -2.30 17.79
CA GLY A 334 18.16 -1.25 16.78
C GLY A 334 18.96 -1.60 15.52
N GLN A 335 19.61 -2.77 15.48
CA GLN A 335 20.41 -3.26 14.35
C GLN A 335 19.69 -4.35 13.53
N GLU A 336 18.47 -4.69 13.91
CA GLU A 336 17.70 -5.75 13.28
C GLU A 336 17.35 -5.37 11.84
N LYS A 337 17.82 -6.20 10.90
CA LYS A 337 17.39 -6.13 9.49
C LYS A 337 16.05 -6.83 9.26
N ARG A 338 15.57 -7.58 10.25
CA ARG A 338 14.36 -8.40 10.19
C ARG A 338 13.72 -8.52 11.56
N VAL A 339 12.39 -8.38 11.62
CA VAL A 339 11.59 -8.57 12.83
C VAL A 339 10.29 -9.27 12.46
N GLY A 340 10.17 -10.54 12.83
CA GLY A 340 9.07 -11.40 12.41
C GLY A 340 8.98 -11.50 10.89
N GLY A 341 7.81 -11.15 10.34
CA GLY A 341 7.56 -11.06 8.91
C GLY A 341 8.05 -9.77 8.25
N PHE A 342 8.54 -8.77 8.99
CA PHE A 342 9.06 -7.53 8.40
C PHE A 342 10.54 -7.64 8.03
N ASP A 343 10.88 -7.17 6.84
CA ASP A 343 12.24 -6.89 6.42
C ASP A 343 12.48 -5.36 6.44
N LEU A 344 13.57 -4.92 7.05
CA LEU A 344 14.00 -3.53 7.01
C LEU A 344 14.51 -3.23 5.60
N MET A 345 13.74 -2.50 4.79
CA MET A 345 14.13 -2.20 3.41
C MET A 345 14.91 -0.89 3.29
N TRP A 346 14.66 0.06 4.20
CA TRP A 346 15.28 1.38 4.17
C TRP A 346 15.48 1.93 5.59
N ASN A 347 16.69 2.43 5.87
CA ASN A 347 17.05 3.10 7.13
C ASN A 347 17.99 4.26 6.82
N ASP A 348 17.40 5.40 6.47
CA ASP A 348 18.06 6.57 5.86
C ASP A 348 18.89 6.27 4.59
N GLY A 349 18.65 5.11 4.00
CA GLY A 349 19.33 4.57 2.84
C GLY A 349 18.87 3.13 2.59
N PRO A 350 19.14 2.56 1.40
CA PRO A 350 18.81 1.18 1.12
C PRO A 350 19.50 0.22 2.11
N VAL A 351 18.78 -0.77 2.60
CA VAL A 351 19.35 -1.84 3.43
C VAL A 351 19.56 -3.08 2.57
N TYR A 352 20.76 -3.66 2.64
CA TYR A 352 21.16 -4.82 1.83
C TYR A 352 21.34 -6.08 2.70
N THR A 353 21.11 -7.23 2.08
CA THR A 353 21.48 -8.52 2.69
C THR A 353 23.01 -8.64 2.72
N GLU A 354 23.53 -9.29 3.76
CA GLU A 354 24.96 -9.62 3.83
C GLU A 354 25.24 -10.87 3.02
N ASP A 355 25.13 -10.79 1.69
CA ASP A 355 25.64 -11.85 0.82
C ASP A 355 27.16 -11.66 0.66
N LEU A 356 27.91 -12.13 1.68
CA LEU A 356 29.33 -12.39 1.56
C LEU A 356 29.56 -13.64 0.69
N ASN A 357 29.32 -13.53 -0.62
CA ASN A 357 30.04 -14.38 -1.58
C ASN A 357 31.47 -13.84 -1.74
N LEU A 358 32.22 -13.88 -0.64
CA LEU A 358 33.67 -13.81 -0.64
C LEU A 358 34.18 -15.09 -1.28
N GLN A 359 34.47 -15.03 -2.58
CA GLN A 359 35.46 -15.79 -3.35
C GLN A 359 34.97 -16.03 -4.78
N THR A 360 34.82 -14.97 -5.56
CA THR A 360 35.21 -14.94 -6.99
C THR A 360 34.97 -13.53 -7.55
N PHE A 361 36.07 -12.82 -7.80
CA PHE A 361 36.20 -11.68 -8.73
C PHE A 361 35.16 -10.53 -8.66
N GLY A 362 35.52 -9.48 -7.90
CA GLY A 362 35.50 -8.10 -8.42
C GLY A 362 34.19 -7.31 -8.52
N SER A 363 33.02 -7.87 -8.16
CA SER A 363 31.77 -7.11 -8.11
C SER A 363 31.03 -7.36 -6.79
N LEU A 364 30.96 -6.35 -5.92
CA LEU A 364 30.02 -6.34 -4.81
C LEU A 364 28.60 -6.24 -5.38
N SER A 365 27.90 -7.36 -5.49
CA SER A 365 26.48 -7.36 -5.79
C SER A 365 25.71 -7.11 -4.50
N PHE A 366 25.13 -5.91 -4.37
CA PHE A 366 24.30 -5.55 -3.23
C PHE A 366 22.85 -6.01 -3.49
N THR A 367 22.44 -7.09 -2.85
CA THR A 367 21.04 -7.56 -2.90
C THR A 367 20.20 -6.80 -1.89
N ALA A 368 19.06 -6.25 -2.31
CA ALA A 368 18.13 -5.55 -1.41
C ALA A 368 17.61 -6.49 -0.31
N ASN A 369 17.48 -5.99 0.92
CA ASN A 369 16.92 -6.75 2.05
C ASN A 369 15.38 -6.79 1.98
N THR A 370 14.84 -7.37 0.92
CA THR A 370 13.40 -7.47 0.66
C THR A 370 13.04 -8.87 0.18
N HIS A 371 12.12 -9.53 0.89
CA HIS A 371 11.77 -10.93 0.63
C HIS A 371 10.26 -11.13 0.47
N LEU A 372 9.57 -10.14 -0.11
CA LEU A 372 8.13 -10.20 -0.38
C LEU A 372 7.77 -11.46 -1.21
N GLY A 373 6.89 -12.31 -0.68
CA GLY A 373 6.50 -13.57 -1.31
C GLY A 373 7.55 -14.69 -1.27
N CYS A 374 8.69 -14.52 -0.59
CA CYS A 374 9.66 -15.60 -0.38
C CYS A 374 9.18 -16.60 0.70
N VAL A 375 10.03 -17.56 1.06
CA VAL A 375 9.80 -18.41 2.24
C VAL A 375 9.70 -17.53 3.49
N ASN A 376 8.57 -17.63 4.19
CA ASN A 376 8.32 -16.91 5.42
C ASN A 376 8.73 -17.76 6.62
N ASP A 377 9.85 -17.41 7.24
CA ASP A 377 10.43 -18.03 8.43
C ASP A 377 10.14 -17.23 9.71
N ARG A 378 9.03 -16.46 9.72
CA ARG A 378 8.55 -15.62 10.84
C ARG A 378 8.75 -16.24 12.22
N GLU A 379 8.20 -17.43 12.45
CA GLU A 379 8.25 -18.10 13.75
C GLU A 379 9.69 -18.38 14.20
N LYS A 380 10.55 -18.79 13.29
CA LYS A 380 11.97 -19.03 13.56
C LYS A 380 12.68 -17.72 13.91
N ASN A 381 12.41 -16.66 13.16
CA ASN A 381 12.99 -15.33 13.40
C ASN A 381 12.56 -14.76 14.77
N LEU A 382 11.25 -14.78 15.08
CA LEU A 382 10.74 -14.32 16.38
C LEU A 382 11.32 -15.12 17.55
N ARG A 383 11.41 -16.46 17.43
CA ARG A 383 12.04 -17.30 18.47
C ARG A 383 13.51 -17.01 18.68
N GLN A 384 14.21 -16.49 17.68
CA GLN A 384 15.63 -16.10 17.81
C GLN A 384 15.77 -14.71 18.43
N LEU A 385 14.93 -13.76 18.00
CA LEU A 385 14.95 -12.38 18.49
C LEU A 385 14.44 -12.26 19.94
N LEU A 386 13.37 -12.97 20.28
CA LEU A 386 12.69 -12.84 21.56
C LEU A 386 13.16 -13.86 22.60
N LYS A 387 14.35 -14.45 22.43
CA LYS A 387 14.92 -15.29 23.47
C LYS A 387 15.12 -14.44 24.73
N PRO A 388 14.68 -14.90 25.91
CA PRO A 388 14.99 -14.19 27.14
C PRO A 388 16.52 -14.08 27.25
N PHE A 389 17.03 -12.86 27.41
CA PHE A 389 18.41 -12.65 27.79
C PHE A 389 18.70 -13.54 29.00
N PRO A 390 19.80 -14.31 29.03
CA PRO A 390 20.19 -14.97 30.26
C PRO A 390 20.37 -13.87 31.29
N LEU A 391 19.53 -13.91 32.35
CA LEU A 391 19.62 -13.04 33.51
C LEU A 391 21.09 -12.81 33.82
N GLN A 392 21.59 -11.58 33.60
CA GLN A 392 22.84 -11.17 34.21
C GLN A 392 22.62 -11.41 35.70
N LYS A 393 23.26 -12.47 36.23
CA LYS A 393 23.35 -12.69 37.67
C LYS A 393 23.85 -11.36 38.23
N LYS A 394 22.99 -10.68 39.00
CA LYS A 394 23.43 -9.58 39.85
C LYS A 394 24.61 -10.13 40.67
N ILE A 395 25.80 -9.61 40.42
CA ILE A 395 26.97 -9.78 41.29
C ILE A 395 26.93 -8.64 42.29
#